data_AF-A0A4Q2JGP9-F1
#
_entry.id   AF-A0A4Q2JGP9-F1
#
_cell.length_a   1.000
_cell.length_b   1.000
_cell.length_c   1.000
_cell.angle_alpha   90.00
_cell.angle_beta   90.00
_cell.angle_gamma   90.00
#
_symmetry.space_group_name_H-M   'P 1'
#
loop_
_entity.id
_entity.type
_entity.pdbx_description
1 polymer ?
#
loop_
_entity_poly.entity_id
_entity_poly.type
_entity_poly.pdbx_seq_one_letter_code
_entity_poly.pdbx_strand_id
1 'polypeptide(L)'
;MARPMILDGERFVPVIVLDDADRAVPVAEALQRGGIRCAEITLRTTAGIDAIAALRDLPDFTVGAGTVLAPDDVDRVVDAGARFVVSPGLADD
;
A
#
# COMPACT_ATOMS: atom_id res chain seq x y z
N MET A 1 -0.30 -1.44 26.30
CA MET A 1 0.91 -1.18 25.50
C MET A 1 0.50 -0.29 24.33
N ALA A 2 1.30 0.72 23.97
CA ALA A 2 1.00 1.55 22.80
C ALA A 2 1.09 0.69 21.53
N ARG A 3 0.13 0.84 20.60
CA ARG A 3 0.22 0.21 19.28
C ARG A 3 1.43 0.83 18.56
N PRO A 4 2.38 0.03 18.05
CA PRO A 4 3.47 0.59 17.25
C PRO A 4 2.88 1.34 16.05
N MET A 5 3.47 2.49 15.70
CA MET A 5 3.09 3.28 14.55
C MET A 5 3.37 2.48 13.27
N ILE A 6 2.45 2.49 12.31
CA ILE A 6 2.51 1.59 11.13
C ILE A 6 3.71 1.89 10.22
N LEU A 7 4.16 3.15 10.16
CA LEU A 7 5.27 3.62 9.33
C LEU A 7 6.48 4.05 10.19
N ASP A 8 6.64 3.45 11.38
CA ASP A 8 7.73 3.83 12.29
C ASP A 8 9.11 3.61 11.63
N GLY A 9 9.97 4.62 11.71
CA GLY A 9 11.31 4.59 11.11
C GLY A 9 11.37 4.80 9.57
N GLU A 10 10.24 4.80 8.87
CA GLU A 10 10.20 5.06 7.43
C GLU A 10 10.33 6.57 7.14
N ARG A 11 11.24 6.95 6.22
CA ARG A 11 11.44 8.36 5.82
C ARG A 11 10.81 8.71 4.48
N PHE A 12 10.47 7.70 3.69
CA PHE A 12 9.87 7.82 2.37
C PHE A 12 8.72 6.83 2.27
N VAL A 13 7.61 7.27 1.70
CA VAL A 13 6.50 6.41 1.29
C VAL A 13 6.37 6.53 -0.23
N PRO A 14 6.92 5.59 -1.01
CA PRO A 14 6.73 5.58 -2.45
C PRO A 14 5.25 5.42 -2.80
N VAL A 15 4.75 6.31 -3.63
CA VAL A 15 3.40 6.24 -4.22
C VAL A 15 3.52 5.56 -5.57
N ILE A 16 2.98 4.35 -5.70
CA ILE A 16 3.22 3.48 -6.85
C ILE A 16 1.92 3.27 -7.64
N VAL A 17 2.05 3.38 -8.95
CA VAL A 17 1.03 2.95 -9.93
C VAL A 17 1.58 1.70 -10.61
N LEU A 18 0.80 0.62 -10.64
CA LEU A 18 1.16 -0.62 -11.31
C LEU A 18 0.06 -0.99 -12.31
N ASP A 19 0.40 -1.19 -13.57
CA ASP A 19 -0.53 -1.70 -14.58
C ASP A 19 -0.65 -3.24 -14.56
N ASP A 20 0.27 -3.90 -13.84
CA ASP A 20 0.40 -5.35 -13.74
C ASP A 20 0.78 -5.75 -12.31
N ALA A 21 -0.02 -6.62 -11.69
CA ALA A 21 0.16 -7.07 -10.31
C ALA A 21 1.41 -7.95 -10.13
N ASP A 22 1.85 -8.65 -11.20
CA ASP A 22 3.06 -9.48 -11.16
C ASP A 22 4.34 -8.64 -10.95
N ARG A 23 4.24 -7.32 -11.14
CA ARG A 23 5.33 -6.37 -10.88
C ARG A 23 5.42 -5.95 -9.41
N ALA A 24 4.40 -6.22 -8.59
CA ALA A 24 4.34 -5.74 -7.21
C ALA A 24 5.52 -6.26 -6.36
N VAL A 25 5.69 -7.58 -6.29
CA VAL A 25 6.76 -8.20 -5.49
C VAL A 25 8.17 -7.78 -5.99
N PRO A 26 8.51 -7.85 -7.29
CA PRO A 26 9.82 -7.39 -7.76
C PRO A 26 10.13 -5.93 -7.44
N VAL A 27 9.12 -5.05 -7.47
CA VAL A 27 9.28 -3.63 -7.10
C VAL A 27 9.49 -3.49 -5.60
N ALA A 28 8.72 -4.18 -4.76
CA ALA A 28 8.86 -4.11 -3.31
C ALA A 28 10.22 -4.66 -2.84
N GLU A 29 10.70 -5.77 -3.40
CA GLU A 29 12.05 -6.27 -3.13
C GLU A 29 13.14 -5.27 -3.54
N ALA A 30 12.94 -4.54 -4.64
CA ALA A 30 13.86 -3.49 -5.06
C ALA A 30 13.90 -2.32 -4.07
N LEU A 31 12.74 -1.93 -3.54
CA LEU A 31 12.64 -0.92 -2.48
C LEU A 31 13.36 -1.39 -1.20
N GLN A 32 13.15 -2.65 -0.79
CA GLN A 32 13.83 -3.22 0.38
C GLN A 32 15.35 -3.21 0.22
N ARG A 33 15.88 -3.58 -0.95
CA ARG A 33 17.33 -3.47 -1.25
C ARG A 33 17.83 -2.03 -1.18
N GLY A 34 16.96 -1.05 -1.47
CA GLY A 34 17.23 0.38 -1.31
C GLY A 34 17.02 0.92 0.11
N GLY A 35 16.60 0.07 1.06
CA GLY A 35 16.36 0.44 2.46
C GLY A 35 14.99 1.05 2.73
N ILE A 36 14.03 0.93 1.80
CA ILE A 36 12.64 1.37 1.97
C ILE A 36 11.77 0.14 2.20
N ARG A 37 11.03 0.10 3.31
CA ARG A 37 10.22 -1.07 3.70
C ARG A 37 8.72 -0.82 3.65
N CYS A 38 8.29 0.21 2.94
CA CYS A 38 6.88 0.47 2.72
C CYS A 38 6.58 0.96 1.31
N ALA A 39 5.31 0.85 0.92
CA ALA A 39 4.78 1.48 -0.28
C ALA A 39 3.27 1.73 -0.17
N GLU A 40 2.81 2.78 -0.84
CA GLU A 40 1.40 3.03 -1.13
C GLU A 40 1.11 2.57 -2.57
N ILE A 41 0.28 1.54 -2.73
CA ILE A 41 -0.22 1.13 -4.05
C ILE A 41 -1.51 1.90 -4.35
N THR A 42 -1.50 2.71 -5.40
CA THR A 42 -2.66 3.52 -5.76
C THR A 42 -3.74 2.71 -6.50
N LEU A 43 -5.01 2.97 -6.20
CA LEU A 43 -6.17 2.42 -6.92
C LEU A 43 -6.43 3.16 -8.25
N ARG A 44 -5.38 3.44 -9.02
CA ARG A 44 -5.45 4.15 -10.31
C ARG A 44 -5.50 3.20 -11.52
N THR A 45 -5.35 1.91 -11.28
CA THR A 45 -5.39 0.84 -12.28
C THR A 45 -6.21 -0.32 -11.72
N THR A 46 -6.64 -1.24 -12.59
CA THR A 46 -7.34 -2.46 -12.17
C THR A 46 -6.44 -3.43 -11.40
N ALA A 47 -5.12 -3.33 -11.56
CA ALA A 47 -4.14 -4.19 -10.90
C ALA A 47 -3.84 -3.80 -9.45
N GLY A 48 -4.32 -2.65 -8.96
CA GLY A 48 -3.94 -2.13 -7.63
C GLY A 48 -4.28 -3.05 -6.46
N ILE A 49 -5.48 -3.65 -6.47
CA ILE A 49 -5.91 -4.56 -5.39
C ILE A 49 -5.11 -5.87 -5.41
N ASP A 50 -4.92 -6.45 -6.59
CA ASP A 50 -4.15 -7.69 -6.73
C ASP A 50 -2.67 -7.46 -6.38
N ALA A 51 -2.14 -6.28 -6.69
CA ALA A 51 -0.80 -5.87 -6.27
C ALA A 51 -0.68 -5.76 -4.74
N ILE A 52 -1.69 -5.20 -4.06
CA ILE A 52 -1.72 -5.18 -2.58
C ILE A 52 -1.74 -6.61 -2.03
N ALA A 53 -2.59 -7.48 -2.60
CA ALA A 53 -2.70 -8.88 -2.20
C ALA A 53 -1.37 -9.65 -2.37
N ALA A 54 -0.67 -9.42 -3.48
CA ALA A 54 0.64 -10.02 -3.73
C ALA A 54 1.71 -9.59 -2.71
N LEU A 55 1.57 -8.41 -2.09
CA LEU A 55 2.52 -7.88 -1.10
C LEU A 55 2.17 -8.21 0.35
N ARG A 56 0.97 -8.72 0.62
CA ARG A 56 0.47 -9.03 1.97
C ARG A 56 1.41 -9.93 2.78
N ASP A 57 2.00 -10.91 2.11
CA ASP A 57 2.84 -11.93 2.73
C ASP A 57 4.34 -11.66 2.54
N LEU A 58 4.71 -10.51 1.96
CA LEU A 58 6.11 -10.13 1.79
C LEU A 58 6.73 -9.78 3.16
N PRO A 59 7.75 -10.52 3.63
CA PRO A 59 8.34 -10.27 4.94
C PRO A 59 9.02 -8.90 5.02
N ASP A 60 8.94 -8.25 6.17
CA ASP A 60 9.57 -6.94 6.43
C ASP A 60 9.17 -5.86 5.41
N PHE A 61 7.93 -5.90 4.91
CA PHE A 61 7.38 -4.89 4.00
C PHE A 61 5.96 -4.50 4.41
N THR A 62 5.70 -3.20 4.51
CA THR A 62 4.38 -2.65 4.83
C THR A 62 3.74 -2.07 3.58
N VAL A 63 2.70 -2.73 3.08
CA VAL A 63 1.88 -2.21 1.99
C VAL A 63 0.68 -1.42 2.52
N GLY A 64 0.43 -0.25 1.93
CA GLY A 64 -0.80 0.52 2.11
C GLY A 64 -1.48 0.77 0.76
N ALA A 65 -2.70 1.29 0.83
CA ALA A 65 -3.50 1.62 -0.34
C ALA A 65 -3.66 3.13 -0.49
N GLY A 66 -3.51 3.60 -1.72
CA GLY A 66 -3.60 5.00 -2.11
C GLY A 66 -4.76 5.26 -3.05
N THR A 67 -5.17 6.53 -3.18
CA THR A 67 -6.33 6.89 -4.03
C THR A 67 -7.59 6.12 -3.61
N VAL A 68 -7.79 5.93 -2.31
CA VAL A 68 -9.03 5.37 -1.75
C VAL A 68 -10.10 6.46 -1.78
N LEU A 69 -11.21 6.22 -2.48
CA LEU A 69 -12.22 7.25 -2.76
C LEU A 69 -13.56 7.00 -2.09
N ALA A 70 -13.87 5.74 -1.75
CA ALA A 70 -15.14 5.36 -1.13
C ALA A 70 -14.94 4.44 0.09
N PRO A 71 -15.91 4.37 1.03
CA PRO A 71 -15.87 3.41 2.13
C PRO A 71 -15.66 1.96 1.67
N ASP A 72 -16.34 1.54 0.61
CA ASP A 72 -16.20 0.18 0.06
C ASP A 72 -14.78 -0.13 -0.45
N ASP A 73 -14.03 0.89 -0.88
CA ASP A 73 -12.62 0.70 -1.25
C ASP A 73 -11.77 0.37 -0.02
N VAL A 74 -12.11 0.92 1.16
CA VAL A 74 -11.42 0.61 2.42
C VAL A 74 -11.53 -0.87 2.74
N ASP A 75 -12.74 -1.42 2.68
CA ASP A 75 -12.97 -2.85 2.97
C ASP A 75 -12.18 -3.72 1.99
N ARG A 76 -12.26 -3.41 0.68
CA ARG A 76 -11.56 -4.16 -0.37
C ARG A 76 -10.04 -4.17 -0.19
N VAL A 77 -9.44 -3.03 0.15
CA VAL A 77 -7.98 -2.95 0.30
C VAL A 77 -7.50 -3.53 1.63
N VAL A 78 -8.29 -3.42 2.70
CA VAL A 78 -7.99 -4.07 3.99
C VAL A 78 -8.04 -5.58 3.83
N ASP A 79 -9.06 -6.11 3.15
CA ASP A 79 -9.17 -7.55 2.85
C ASP A 79 -8.01 -8.05 1.99
N ALA A 80 -7.56 -7.23 1.02
CA ALA A 80 -6.36 -7.50 0.23
C ALA A 80 -5.07 -7.45 1.05
N GLY A 81 -5.06 -6.84 2.23
CA GLY A 81 -3.91 -6.82 3.14
C GLY A 81 -3.25 -5.45 3.34
N ALA A 82 -3.84 -4.37 2.85
CA ALA A 82 -3.35 -3.03 3.13
C ALA A 82 -3.33 -2.75 4.65
N ARG A 83 -2.23 -2.18 5.14
CA ARG A 83 -2.02 -1.86 6.55
C ARG A 83 -2.39 -0.42 6.88
N PHE A 84 -2.39 0.46 5.89
CA PHE A 84 -2.84 1.84 6.00
C PHE A 84 -3.53 2.25 4.70
N VAL A 85 -4.34 3.32 4.76
CA VAL A 85 -5.06 3.88 3.62
C VAL A 85 -4.77 5.36 3.48
N VAL A 86 -4.71 5.84 2.24
CA VAL A 86 -4.53 7.24 1.89
C VAL A 86 -5.62 7.62 0.90
N SER A 87 -6.44 8.59 1.27
CA SER A 87 -7.35 9.27 0.35
C SER A 87 -6.67 10.53 -0.22
N PRO A 88 -6.99 10.95 -1.45
CA PRO A 88 -6.45 12.19 -2.02
C PRO A 88 -6.87 13.45 -1.25
N GLY A 89 -7.95 13.35 -0.47
CA GLY A 89 -8.49 14.41 0.37
C GLY A 89 -9.64 13.90 1.23
N LEU A 90 -10.15 14.80 2.06
CA LEU A 90 -11.38 14.65 2.82
C LEU A 90 -12.30 15.79 2.38
N ALA A 91 -13.54 15.45 2.01
CA ALA A 91 -14.58 16.45 1.76
C ALA A 91 -15.44 16.58 3.02
N ASP A 92 -15.84 17.82 3.35
CA ASP A 92 -16.48 18.18 4.63
C ASP A 92 -18.02 18.22 4.56
N ASP A 93 -18.63 17.63 3.52
CA ASP A 93 -20.09 17.55 3.39
C ASP A 93 -20.77 16.66 4.44
#